data_AF-A0A9P6NBG1-F1
#
_entry.id   AF-A0A9P6NBG1-F1
#
_cell.length_a   1.000
_cell.length_b   1.000
_cell.length_c   1.000
_cell.angle_alpha   90.00
_cell.angle_beta   90.00
_cell.angle_gamma   90.00
#
_symmetry.space_group_name_H-M   'P 1'
#
loop_
_entity.id
_entity.type
_entity.pdbx_description
1 polymer ?
#
loop_
_entity_poly.entity_id
_entity_poly.type
_entity_poly.pdbx_seq_one_letter_code
_entity_poly.pdbx_strand_id
1 'polypeptide(L)' 'LPPLLTNSQHSQVMVGMDCNLHHPLWNPPDYLDVHCKSDHLISMMADAGFDLQSEPHIPTFYPPNPNHSNTMVDLMCTT' A
#
# COMPACT_ATOMS: atom_id res chain seq x y z
N LEU A 1 6.86 -11.43 44.78
CA LEU A 1 6.44 -10.50 43.72
C LEU A 1 6.48 -11.26 42.40
N PRO A 2 5.37 -11.42 41.67
CA PRO A 2 5.43 -12.05 40.35
C PRO A 2 6.05 -11.06 39.34
N PRO A 3 6.67 -11.55 38.26
CA PRO A 3 7.26 -10.68 37.25
C PRO A 3 6.16 -9.89 36.53
N LEU A 4 6.42 -8.60 36.32
CA LEU A 4 5.67 -7.78 35.38
C LEU A 4 5.86 -8.41 33.99
N LEU A 5 4.82 -9.05 33.47
CA LEU A 5 4.75 -9.42 32.06
C LEU A 5 4.77 -8.11 31.28
N THR A 6 5.93 -7.73 30.75
CA THR A 6 6.03 -6.69 29.74
C THR A 6 5.23 -7.17 28.54
N ASN A 7 4.02 -6.65 28.41
CA ASN A 7 3.12 -6.91 27.30
C ASN A 7 3.64 -6.17 26.05
N SER A 8 4.82 -6.55 25.57
CA SER A 8 5.41 -6.04 24.34
C SER A 8 5.30 -7.12 23.27
N GLN A 9 4.08 -7.58 23.00
CA GLN A 9 3.79 -8.27 21.75
C GLN A 9 3.53 -7.17 20.71
N HIS A 10 4.59 -6.77 20.01
CA HIS A 10 4.43 -6.06 18.74
C HIS A 10 3.87 -7.10 17.76
N SER A 11 2.54 -7.21 17.68
CA SER A 11 1.91 -8.12 16.73
C SER A 11 2.18 -7.60 15.33
N GLN A 12 2.93 -8.34 14.53
CA GLN A 12 3.10 -8.04 13.11
C GLN A 12 1.73 -8.16 12.42
N VAL A 13 1.29 -7.07 11.81
CA VAL A 13 0.06 -7.02 11.00
C VAL A 13 0.45 -6.96 9.53
N MET A 14 -0.28 -7.70 8.70
CA MET A 14 -0.18 -7.64 7.24
C MET A 14 -1.54 -7.28 6.67
N VAL A 15 -1.58 -6.30 5.77
CA VAL A 15 -2.80 -5.87 5.08
C VAL A 15 -2.56 -5.96 3.57
N GLY A 16 -3.35 -6.79 2.90
CA GLY A 16 -3.44 -6.85 1.45
C GLY A 16 -4.76 -6.22 0.99
N MET A 17 -4.71 -5.42 -0.07
CA MET A 17 -5.85 -4.61 -0.49
C MET A 17 -5.84 -4.31 -1.98
N ASP A 18 -6.97 -4.52 -2.65
CA ASP A 18 -7.31 -3.88 -3.92
C ASP A 18 -7.91 -2.51 -3.60
N CYS A 19 -7.10 -1.46 -3.71
CA CYS A 19 -7.50 -0.12 -3.29
C CYS A 19 -8.18 0.67 -4.42
N ASN A 20 -7.98 0.29 -5.68
CA ASN A 20 -8.34 1.10 -6.85
C ASN A 20 -7.87 2.57 -6.71
N LEU A 21 -6.72 2.78 -6.07
CA LEU A 21 -6.09 4.07 -5.90
C LEU A 21 -4.84 4.18 -6.76
N HIS A 22 -4.57 5.39 -7.21
CA HIS A 22 -3.47 5.68 -8.11
C HIS A 22 -2.55 6.72 -7.48
N HIS A 23 -1.24 6.44 -7.53
CA HIS A 23 -0.22 7.34 -7.02
C HIS A 23 1.16 7.01 -7.63
N PRO A 24 2.03 7.99 -7.88
CA PRO A 24 3.36 7.78 -8.48
C PRO A 24 4.31 6.93 -7.62
N LEU A 25 4.01 6.80 -6.32
CA LEU A 25 4.77 5.96 -5.39
C LEU A 25 4.72 4.48 -5.76
N TRP A 26 3.63 4.01 -6.37
CA TRP A 26 3.44 2.60 -6.70
C TRP A 26 3.09 2.36 -8.17
N ASN A 27 2.35 3.24 -8.81
CA ASN A 27 2.03 3.07 -10.22
C ASN A 27 3.28 3.15 -11.12
N PRO A 28 3.24 2.55 -12.33
CA PRO A 28 4.28 2.73 -13.34
C PRO A 28 4.62 4.21 -13.59
N PRO A 29 5.88 4.56 -13.92
CA PRO A 29 6.32 5.96 -14.05
C PRO A 29 5.58 6.78 -15.13
N ASP A 30 4.96 6.11 -16.10
CA ASP A 30 4.19 6.70 -17.18
C ASP A 30 2.71 6.93 -16.81
N TYR A 31 2.27 6.47 -15.64
CA TYR A 31 0.92 6.69 -15.14
C TYR A 31 0.88 7.91 -14.22
N LEU A 32 0.31 9.00 -14.73
CA LEU A 32 0.37 10.32 -14.08
C LEU A 32 -0.84 10.65 -13.20
N ASP A 33 -1.91 9.85 -13.26
CA ASP A 33 -3.11 10.13 -12.47
C ASP A 33 -2.87 9.86 -10.99
N VAL A 34 -3.30 10.80 -10.14
CA VAL A 34 -3.16 10.74 -8.70
C VAL A 34 -4.52 10.98 -8.05
N HIS A 35 -4.93 10.06 -7.18
CA HIS A 35 -6.13 10.23 -6.38
C HIS A 35 -5.79 10.89 -5.04
N CYS A 36 -6.54 11.91 -4.60
CA CYS A 36 -6.35 12.53 -3.28
C CYS A 36 -6.50 11.53 -2.10
N LYS A 37 -7.28 10.46 -2.30
CA LYS A 37 -7.40 9.35 -1.35
C LYS A 37 -6.10 8.57 -1.19
N SER A 38 -5.22 8.58 -2.19
CA SER A 38 -3.89 7.98 -2.11
C SER A 38 -3.02 8.68 -1.08
N ASP A 39 -3.00 10.01 -1.08
CA ASP A 39 -2.25 10.80 -0.09
C ASP A 39 -2.75 10.52 1.33
N HIS A 40 -4.08 10.41 1.50
CA HIS A 40 -4.67 10.06 2.77
C HIS A 40 -4.29 8.65 3.23
N LEU A 41 -4.30 7.68 2.33
CA LEU A 41 -3.86 6.31 2.61
C LEU A 41 -2.39 6.28 3.03
N ILE A 42 -1.51 7.00 2.33
CA ILE A 42 -0.09 7.08 2.67
C ILE A 42 0.10 7.68 4.07
N SER A 43 -0.57 8.79 4.37
CA SER A 43 -0.53 9.41 5.70
C SER A 43 -1.01 8.45 6.78
N MET A 44 -2.14 7.78 6.56
CA MET A 44 -2.72 6.84 7.53
C MET A 44 -1.80 5.63 7.77
N MET A 45 -1.19 5.09 6.72
CA MET A 45 -0.22 3.98 6.86
C MET A 45 1.00 4.44 7.67
N ALA A 46 1.57 5.61 7.35
CA ALA A 46 2.71 6.16 8.08
C ALA A 46 2.38 6.41 9.57
N ASP A 47 1.22 7.01 9.86
CA ASP A 47 0.76 7.28 11.23
C ASP A 47 0.53 5.98 12.04
N ALA A 48 0.10 4.91 11.36
CA ALA A 48 -0.12 3.59 11.97
C ALA A 48 1.13 2.69 11.99
N GLY A 49 2.27 3.16 11.49
CA GLY A 49 3.53 2.41 11.46
C GLY A 49 3.57 1.30 10.41
N PHE A 50 2.77 1.40 9.35
CA PHE A 50 2.80 0.47 8.22
C PHE A 50 3.81 0.90 7.16
N ASP A 51 4.61 -0.06 6.72
CA ASP A 51 5.49 0.04 5.55
C ASP A 51 4.86 -0.63 4.33
N LEU A 52 4.91 0.04 3.18
CA LEU A 52 4.49 -0.53 1.90
C LEU A 52 5.51 -1.59 1.44
N GLN A 53 5.03 -2.82 1.24
CA GLN A 53 5.85 -3.97 0.84
C GLN A 53 5.73 -4.32 -0.65
N SER A 54 4.72 -3.81 -1.33
CA SER A 54 4.58 -4.06 -2.76
C SER A 54 5.74 -3.45 -3.56
N GLU A 55 6.26 -4.21 -4.51
CA GLU A 55 7.30 -3.72 -5.43
C GLU A 55 6.73 -2.58 -6.29
N PRO A 56 7.29 -1.36 -6.21
CA PRO A 56 6.75 -0.23 -6.94
C PRO A 56 6.92 -0.42 -8.44
N HIS A 57 6.02 0.18 -9.21
CA HIS A 57 6.02 0.23 -10.66
C HIS A 57 5.72 -1.10 -11.37
N ILE A 58 5.41 -2.17 -10.64
CA ILE A 58 4.97 -3.45 -11.21
C ILE A 58 3.44 -3.47 -11.29
N PRO A 59 2.85 -3.49 -12.49
CA PRO A 59 1.40 -3.48 -12.62
C PRO A 59 0.76 -4.76 -12.07
N THR A 60 -0.33 -4.58 -11.32
CA THR A 60 -1.17 -5.66 -10.80
C THR A 60 -2.47 -5.80 -11.60
N PHE A 61 -2.83 -4.77 -12.36
CA PHE A 61 -4.01 -4.74 -13.23
C PHE A 61 -3.64 -4.44 -14.68
N TYR A 62 -4.17 -5.27 -15.59
CA TYR A 62 -3.98 -5.19 -17.03
C TYR A 62 -5.35 -5.02 -17.70
N PRO A 63 -5.71 -3.81 -18.17
CA PRO A 63 -7.03 -3.55 -18.72
C PRO A 63 -7.27 -4.32 -20.03
N PRO A 64 -8.52 -4.72 -20.34
CA PRO A 64 -8.84 -5.41 -21.59
C PRO A 64 -8.60 -4.57 -22.85
N ASN A 65 -8.70 -3.23 -22.72
CA ASN A 65 -8.40 -2.31 -23.81
C ASN A 65 -6.88 -2.01 -23.81
N PRO A 66 -6.13 -2.40 -24.85
CA PRO A 66 -4.68 -2.19 -24.90
C PRO A 66 -4.26 -0.71 -24.97
N ASN A 67 -5.20 0.20 -25.22
CA ASN A 67 -4.95 1.65 -25.18
C ASN A 67 -5.03 2.23 -23.76
N HIS A 68 -5.44 1.45 -22.76
CA HIS A 68 -5.41 1.87 -21.37
C HIS A 68 -4.10 1.43 -20.73
N SER A 69 -3.56 2.27 -19.86
CA SER A 69 -2.33 1.98 -19.13
C SER A 69 -2.51 0.82 -18.15
N ASN A 70 -1.47 0.01 -17.99
CA ASN A 70 -1.40 -0.95 -16.89
C ASN A 70 -1.22 -0.20 -15.57
N THR A 71 -1.87 -0.65 -14.52
CA THR A 71 -1.87 0.04 -13.22
C THR A 71 -1.51 -0.90 -12.08
N MET A 72 -1.00 -0.33 -10.99
CA MET A 72 -0.81 -1.02 -9.73
C MET A 72 -1.88 -0.54 -8.75
N VAL A 73 -2.85 -1.41 -8.46
CA VAL A 73 -4.00 -1.11 -7.59
C VAL A 73 -4.10 -2.06 -6.40
N ASP A 74 -3.32 -3.14 -6.42
CA ASP A 74 -3.19 -4.08 -5.30
C ASP A 74 -1.94 -3.73 -4.49
N LEU A 75 -2.14 -3.42 -3.21
CA LEU A 75 -1.09 -3.03 -2.28
C LEU A 75 -0.98 -4.02 -1.11
N MET A 76 0.24 -4.22 -0.63
CA MET A 76 0.57 -4.99 0.56
C MET A 76 1.35 -4.10 1.52
N CYS A 77 0.94 -4.03 2.78
CA CYS A 77 1.66 -3.30 3.82
C CYS A 77 1.77 -4.09 5.12
N THR A 78 2.80 -3.79 5.91
CA THR A 78 3.11 -4.48 7.17
C THR A 78 3.55 -3.52 8.27
N THR A 79 3.26 -3.83 9.54
CA THR A 79 3.83 -3.16 10.74
C THR A 79 5.04 -3.88 11.29
#